data_AF-A0A9P2S049-F1
#
_entry.id   AF-A0A9P2S049-F1
#
_cell.length_a   1.000
_cell.length_b   1.000
_cell.length_c   1.000
_cell.angle_alpha   90.00
_cell.angle_beta   90.00
_cell.angle_gamma   90.00
#
_symmetry.space_group_name_H-M   'P 1'
#
loop_
_entity.id
_entity.type
_entity.pdbx_description
1 polymer ?
#
loop_
_entity_poly.entity_id
_entity_poly.type
_entity_poly.pdbx_seq_one_letter_code
_entity_poly.pdbx_strand_id
1 'polypeptide(L)'
;ANGDVSPTSTDAVTGKQLYLLGDTFAKYFGGGAKYENGQWTAPIFKIKTVKADGTGSEETVYKDVASALAGVGNSFTNIKNEITNVVTKVEGDSLSWSKEDGAFVARHAEKVAGENPVEPVNSKIKFLAKGDVSPTSTDAINGFQLFKTNEKVATYLGGGAKYENGEWTAPEFKVKTVKADGTEGEETVYKNVAAAFEGVGNSITDIHKEIKNEITNAVTNVKGDS
;
A
#
# COMPACT_ATOMS: atom_id res chain seq x y z
N ALA A 1 51.40 22.14 61.10
CA ALA A 1 50.01 21.66 61.06
C ALA A 1 49.42 21.99 59.68
N ASN A 2 48.35 21.33 59.27
CA ASN A 2 47.56 21.83 58.16
C ASN A 2 46.86 23.12 58.59
N GLY A 3 46.78 24.12 57.72
CA GLY A 3 45.93 25.29 57.97
C GLY A 3 44.47 24.92 57.87
N ASP A 4 43.59 25.60 58.61
CA ASP A 4 42.15 25.42 58.47
C ASP A 4 41.67 25.81 57.06
N VAL A 5 40.77 24.99 56.46
CA VAL A 5 40.16 25.26 55.14
C VAL A 5 38.69 25.59 55.35
N SER A 6 38.44 26.86 55.63
CA SER A 6 37.11 27.41 55.84
C SER A 6 37.00 28.81 55.22
N PRO A 7 35.79 29.32 54.94
CA PRO A 7 35.61 30.65 54.34
C PRO A 7 36.18 31.83 55.14
N THR A 8 36.46 31.66 56.44
CA THR A 8 36.97 32.71 57.34
C THR A 8 38.42 32.51 57.77
N SER A 9 39.05 31.42 57.34
CA SER A 9 40.41 31.08 57.75
C SER A 9 41.42 32.08 57.18
N THR A 10 42.38 32.47 58.02
CA THR A 10 43.59 33.20 57.62
C THR A 10 44.83 32.32 57.69
N ASP A 11 44.67 31.03 57.96
CA ASP A 11 45.78 30.09 58.08
C ASP A 11 46.44 29.86 56.71
N ALA A 12 47.75 29.64 56.72
CA ALA A 12 48.46 29.19 55.52
C ALA A 12 48.08 27.73 55.19
N VAL A 13 47.71 27.46 53.93
CA VAL A 13 47.47 26.09 53.44
C VAL A 13 48.77 25.38 53.09
N THR A 14 48.83 24.07 53.36
CA THR A 14 50.01 23.25 53.02
C THR A 14 49.94 22.74 51.57
N GLY A 15 51.10 22.45 50.98
CA GLY A 15 51.16 21.80 49.66
C GLY A 15 50.43 20.45 49.61
N LYS A 16 50.36 19.71 50.73
CA LYS A 16 49.56 18.48 50.84
C LYS A 16 48.07 18.73 50.67
N GLN A 17 47.54 19.81 51.25
CA GLN A 17 46.11 20.17 51.11
C GLN A 17 45.77 20.57 49.68
N LEU A 18 46.62 21.39 49.04
CA LEU A 18 46.45 21.76 47.64
C LEU A 18 46.58 20.56 46.69
N TYR A 19 47.53 19.66 46.96
CA TYR A 19 47.70 18.42 46.20
C TYR A 19 46.47 17.52 46.30
N LEU A 20 45.94 17.28 47.51
CA LEU A 20 44.74 16.47 47.70
C LEU A 20 43.52 17.05 46.96
N LEU A 21 43.38 18.38 46.95
CA LEU A 21 42.35 19.06 46.18
C LEU A 21 42.51 18.78 44.68
N GLY A 22 43.70 19.03 44.12
CA GLY A 22 43.99 18.80 42.71
C GLY A 22 43.84 17.34 42.26
N ASP A 23 44.33 16.40 43.07
CA ASP A 23 44.18 14.96 42.84
C ASP A 23 42.71 14.51 42.88
N THR A 24 41.92 15.04 43.81
CA THR A 24 40.48 14.78 43.89
C THR A 24 39.75 15.30 42.65
N PHE A 25 40.05 16.54 42.22
CA PHE A 25 39.46 17.11 41.01
C PHE A 25 39.83 16.31 39.76
N ALA A 26 41.09 15.88 39.60
CA ALA A 26 41.53 15.03 38.49
C ALA A 26 40.73 13.72 38.43
N LYS A 27 40.52 13.06 39.57
CA LYS A 27 39.73 11.83 39.67
C LYS A 27 38.27 12.04 39.27
N TYR A 28 37.66 13.18 39.62
CA TYR A 28 36.28 13.48 39.20
C TYR A 28 36.12 13.72 37.71
N PHE A 29 37.09 14.37 37.05
CA PHE A 29 37.04 14.56 35.59
C PHE A 29 37.22 13.24 34.82
N GLY A 30 37.96 12.27 35.38
CA GLY A 30 38.27 11.04 34.67
C GLY A 30 39.05 11.33 33.38
N GLY A 31 38.86 10.52 32.33
CA GLY A 31 39.46 10.77 31.01
C GLY A 31 40.99 10.86 31.01
N GLY A 32 41.67 10.30 32.03
CA GLY A 32 43.12 10.43 32.19
C GLY A 32 43.62 11.76 32.75
N ALA A 33 42.74 12.63 33.28
CA ALA A 33 43.15 13.83 34.01
C ALA A 33 44.02 13.45 35.23
N LYS A 34 45.02 14.28 35.53
CA LYS A 34 45.98 14.06 36.63
C LYS A 34 46.42 15.38 37.25
N TYR A 35 46.75 15.35 38.54
CA TYR A 35 47.47 16.42 39.21
C TYR A 35 48.73 15.85 39.85
N GLU A 36 49.89 16.10 39.24
CA GLU A 36 51.16 15.47 39.62
C GLU A 36 52.27 16.52 39.59
N ASN A 37 53.14 16.52 40.61
CA ASN A 37 54.24 17.47 40.75
C ASN A 37 53.81 18.95 40.66
N GLY A 38 52.59 19.26 41.14
CA GLY A 38 52.01 20.60 41.08
C GLY A 38 51.46 21.01 39.70
N GLN A 39 51.48 20.11 38.71
CA GLN A 39 51.01 20.36 37.34
C GLN A 39 49.70 19.62 37.04
N TRP A 40 48.81 20.29 36.30
CA TRP A 40 47.54 19.73 35.82
C TRP A 40 47.69 19.12 34.44
N THR A 41 47.13 17.92 34.27
CA THR A 41 46.92 17.27 32.97
C THR A 41 45.42 17.24 32.68
N ALA A 42 45.01 17.78 31.53
CA ALA A 42 43.61 17.85 31.12
C ALA A 42 43.02 16.45 30.81
N PRO A 43 41.71 16.25 31.01
CA PRO A 43 41.03 15.03 30.59
C PRO A 43 40.99 14.92 29.06
N ILE A 44 40.89 13.68 28.60
CA ILE A 44 40.65 13.32 27.20
C ILE A 44 39.42 12.41 27.17
N PHE A 45 38.33 12.89 26.57
CA PHE A 45 37.12 12.11 26.34
C PHE A 45 37.08 11.62 24.90
N LYS A 46 36.95 10.31 24.71
CA LYS A 46 36.73 9.70 23.39
C LYS A 46 35.28 9.29 23.29
N ILE A 47 34.51 9.93 22.42
CA ILE A 47 33.08 9.71 22.29
C ILE A 47 32.78 9.33 20.85
N LYS A 48 32.04 8.24 20.69
CA LYS A 48 31.47 7.88 19.39
C LYS A 48 30.20 8.66 19.16
N THR A 49 30.18 9.48 18.12
CA THR A 49 29.05 10.31 17.70
C THR A 49 28.53 9.83 16.35
N VAL A 50 27.22 9.91 16.14
CA VAL A 50 26.61 9.63 14.82
C VAL A 50 26.95 10.77 13.87
N LYS A 51 27.36 10.43 12.64
CA LYS A 51 27.68 11.41 11.60
C LYS A 51 26.45 12.19 11.17
N ALA A 52 26.67 13.41 10.67
CA ALA A 52 25.59 14.28 10.21
C ALA A 52 24.82 13.70 9.00
N ASP A 53 25.46 12.84 8.20
CA ASP A 53 24.85 12.18 7.03
C ASP A 53 24.10 10.87 7.38
N GLY A 54 24.05 10.48 8.66
CA GLY A 54 23.36 9.27 9.12
C GLY A 54 24.06 7.95 8.78
N THR A 55 25.20 7.95 8.08
CA THR A 55 25.81 6.73 7.51
C THR A 55 26.64 5.90 8.49
N GLY A 56 26.73 6.32 9.76
CA GLY A 56 27.44 5.57 10.80
C GLY A 56 27.90 6.45 11.96
N SER A 57 28.89 5.96 12.71
CA SER A 57 29.49 6.66 13.83
C SER A 57 30.96 7.00 13.59
N GLU A 58 31.45 8.06 14.22
CA GLU A 58 32.85 8.44 14.28
C GLU A 58 33.30 8.68 15.72
N GLU A 59 34.55 8.35 16.03
CA GLU A 59 35.12 8.64 17.34
C GLU A 59 35.76 10.03 17.32
N THR A 60 35.26 10.92 18.17
CA THR A 60 35.81 12.27 18.34
C THR A 60 36.47 12.42 19.71
N VAL A 61 37.59 13.14 19.74
CA VAL A 61 38.36 13.42 20.94
C VAL A 61 38.06 14.82 21.46
N TYR A 62 37.60 14.91 22.70
CA TYR A 62 37.26 16.16 23.39
C TYR A 62 38.19 16.37 24.60
N LYS A 63 38.57 17.62 24.86
CA LYS A 63 39.55 17.99 25.91
C LYS A 63 38.92 18.59 27.16
N ASP A 64 37.61 18.76 27.15
CA ASP A 64 36.84 19.33 28.24
C ASP A 64 35.41 18.76 28.24
N VAL A 65 34.71 18.93 29.37
CA VAL A 65 33.37 18.38 29.58
C VAL A 65 32.33 19.07 28.70
N ALA A 66 32.44 20.38 28.48
CA ALA A 66 31.46 21.14 27.72
C ALA A 66 31.47 20.71 26.24
N SER A 67 32.65 20.57 25.63
CA SER A 67 32.80 20.10 24.25
C SER A 67 32.40 18.63 24.09
N ALA A 68 32.72 17.78 25.06
CA ALA A 68 32.27 16.39 25.10
C ALA A 68 30.74 16.26 25.11
N LEU A 69 30.06 16.99 26.02
CA LEU A 69 28.60 17.01 26.11
C LEU A 69 27.95 17.64 24.87
N ALA A 70 28.55 18.68 24.29
CA ALA A 70 28.10 19.24 23.02
C ALA A 70 28.18 18.20 21.88
N GLY A 71 29.25 17.40 21.84
CA GLY A 71 29.39 16.27 20.91
C GLY A 71 28.27 15.24 21.04
N VAL A 72 27.92 14.86 22.28
CA VAL A 72 26.78 13.96 22.56
C VAL A 72 25.45 14.59 22.10
N GLY A 73 25.23 15.88 22.39
CA GLY A 73 24.04 16.61 21.94
C GLY A 73 23.89 16.66 20.42
N ASN A 74 25.00 16.88 19.71
CA ASN A 74 25.03 16.82 18.24
C ASN A 74 24.69 15.41 17.74
N SER A 75 25.23 14.37 18.38
CA SER A 75 24.90 12.98 18.04
C SER A 75 23.41 12.68 18.21
N PHE A 76 22.76 13.17 19.28
CA PHE A 76 21.31 13.01 19.45
C PHE A 76 20.50 13.77 18.40
N THR A 77 20.98 14.93 17.97
CA THR A 77 20.34 15.70 16.88
C THR A 77 20.42 14.94 15.56
N ASN A 78 21.58 14.38 15.24
CA ASN A 78 21.78 13.57 14.03
C ASN A 78 20.88 12.33 14.03
N ILE A 79 20.78 11.62 15.16
CA ILE A 79 19.87 10.48 15.33
C ILE A 79 18.41 10.91 15.13
N LYS A 80 17.97 12.02 15.73
CA LYS A 80 16.61 12.52 15.56
C LYS A 80 16.28 12.81 14.09
N ASN A 81 17.23 13.41 13.36
CA ASN A 81 17.05 13.72 11.94
C ASN A 81 16.94 12.44 11.11
N GLU A 82 17.79 11.45 11.36
CA GLU A 82 17.73 10.16 10.67
C GLU A 82 16.41 9.43 10.93
N ILE A 83 15.95 9.39 12.18
CA ILE A 83 14.64 8.83 12.53
C ILE A 83 13.52 9.56 11.78
N THR A 84 13.58 10.89 11.72
CA THR A 84 12.59 11.69 11.00
C THR A 84 12.58 11.35 9.51
N ASN A 85 13.76 11.24 8.89
CA ASN A 85 13.89 10.88 7.48
C ASN A 85 13.31 9.48 7.20
N VAL A 86 13.65 8.49 8.03
CA VAL A 86 13.14 7.12 7.91
C VAL A 86 11.61 7.09 8.05
N VAL A 87 11.06 7.78 9.05
CA VAL A 87 9.60 7.87 9.27
C VAL A 87 8.92 8.47 8.05
N THR A 88 9.43 9.60 7.55
CA THR A 88 8.83 10.30 6.40
C THR A 88 8.88 9.45 5.12
N LYS A 89 9.95 8.66 4.93
CA LYS A 89 10.08 7.73 3.80
C LYS A 89 9.09 6.58 3.92
N VAL A 90 9.00 5.95 5.09
CA VAL A 90 8.06 4.86 5.35
C VAL A 90 6.61 5.33 5.17
N GLU A 91 6.26 6.52 5.67
CA GLU A 91 4.92 7.09 5.48
C GLU A 91 4.59 7.35 4.01
N GLY A 92 5.57 7.78 3.21
CA GLY A 92 5.39 8.06 1.78
C GLY A 92 5.20 6.80 0.92
N ASP A 93 5.85 5.69 1.27
CA ASP A 93 5.81 4.44 0.50
C ASP A 93 4.82 3.40 1.05
N SER A 94 4.23 3.64 2.22
CA SER A 94 3.31 2.71 2.89
C SER A 94 1.86 2.86 2.43
N LEU A 95 1.11 1.75 2.44
CA LEU A 95 -0.36 1.77 2.42
C LEU A 95 -0.89 2.23 3.78
N SER A 96 -1.16 3.53 3.89
CA SER A 96 -1.52 4.16 5.16
C SER A 96 -3.04 4.27 5.35
N TRP A 97 -3.49 4.20 6.60
CA TRP A 97 -4.89 4.46 6.96
C TRP A 97 -5.21 5.96 6.86
N SER A 98 -6.18 6.31 6.02
CA SER A 98 -6.78 7.64 5.97
C SER A 98 -7.93 7.71 6.97
N LYS A 99 -7.82 8.59 7.97
CA LYS A 99 -8.91 8.86 8.91
C LYS A 99 -10.10 9.55 8.24
N GLU A 100 -9.83 10.36 7.22
CA GLU A 100 -10.85 11.07 6.46
C GLU A 100 -11.67 10.09 5.60
N ASP A 101 -10.99 9.21 4.86
CA ASP A 101 -11.68 8.21 4.03
C ASP A 101 -12.17 7.00 4.85
N GLY A 102 -11.69 6.83 6.09
CA GLY A 102 -12.00 5.68 6.93
C GLY A 102 -11.52 4.35 6.33
N ALA A 103 -10.37 4.36 5.62
CA ALA A 103 -9.86 3.22 4.89
C ALA A 103 -8.33 3.26 4.72
N PHE A 104 -7.71 2.11 4.38
CA PHE A 104 -6.36 2.10 3.81
C PHE A 104 -6.39 2.67 2.39
N VAL A 105 -5.54 3.67 2.12
CA VAL A 105 -5.52 4.34 0.81
C VAL A 105 -4.36 3.86 -0.05
N ALA A 106 -4.69 3.36 -1.23
CA ALA A 106 -3.71 2.97 -2.26
C ALA A 106 -3.44 4.14 -3.21
N ARG A 107 -3.10 5.31 -2.67
CA ARG A 107 -2.63 6.46 -3.46
C ARG A 107 -1.13 6.61 -3.28
N HIS A 108 -0.40 6.78 -4.37
CA HIS A 108 1.05 6.98 -4.34
C HIS A 108 1.40 8.16 -5.24
N ALA A 109 2.42 8.92 -4.83
CA ALA A 109 3.00 10.01 -5.60
C ALA A 109 4.47 9.70 -5.81
N GLU A 110 4.92 9.72 -7.06
CA GLU A 110 6.34 9.58 -7.36
C GLU A 110 7.06 10.87 -6.94
N LYS A 111 7.91 10.79 -5.91
CA LYS A 111 8.78 11.90 -5.52
C LYS A 111 10.03 11.86 -6.39
N VAL A 112 10.07 12.67 -7.44
CA VAL A 112 11.30 12.93 -8.20
C VAL A 112 12.04 14.11 -7.58
N ALA A 113 13.32 13.89 -7.22
CA ALA A 113 14.13 14.92 -6.58
C ALA A 113 14.34 16.11 -7.55
N GLY A 114 13.93 17.30 -7.13
CA GLY A 114 14.05 18.53 -7.93
C GLY A 114 12.82 18.88 -8.78
N GLU A 115 11.75 18.07 -8.73
CA GLU A 115 10.49 18.37 -9.38
C GLU A 115 9.42 18.83 -8.38
N ASN A 116 8.39 19.54 -8.88
CA ASN A 116 7.24 19.89 -8.06
C ASN A 116 6.53 18.61 -7.58
N PRO A 117 5.95 18.61 -6.36
CA PRO A 117 5.19 17.46 -5.88
C PRO A 117 4.10 17.07 -6.87
N VAL A 118 4.11 15.81 -7.31
CA VAL A 118 3.03 15.23 -8.10
C VAL A 118 1.89 14.89 -7.16
N GLU A 119 0.66 15.27 -7.53
CA GLU A 119 -0.54 14.90 -6.78
C GLU A 119 -0.66 13.37 -6.67
N PRO A 120 -0.96 12.81 -5.48
CA PRO A 120 -1.12 11.36 -5.32
C PRO A 120 -2.24 10.79 -6.20
N VAL A 121 -1.94 9.70 -6.91
CA VAL A 121 -2.90 9.03 -7.80
C VAL A 121 -3.23 7.62 -7.32
N ASN A 122 -4.43 7.14 -7.66
CA ASN A 122 -4.85 5.76 -7.39
C ASN A 122 -3.86 4.77 -8.04
N SER A 123 -3.34 3.86 -7.23
CA SER A 123 -2.25 2.95 -7.58
C SER A 123 -2.70 1.50 -7.52
N LYS A 124 -2.03 0.63 -8.29
CA LYS A 124 -2.31 -0.81 -8.32
C LYS A 124 -1.69 -1.50 -7.12
N ILE A 125 -2.44 -2.37 -6.47
CA ILE A 125 -1.91 -3.36 -5.52
C ILE A 125 -1.61 -4.64 -6.31
N LYS A 126 -0.32 -4.99 -6.43
CA LYS A 126 0.14 -6.17 -7.18
C LYS A 126 0.61 -7.28 -6.23
N PHE A 127 0.81 -8.48 -6.79
CA PHE A 127 1.25 -9.68 -6.07
C PHE A 127 0.25 -10.17 -5.00
N LEU A 128 -1.03 -9.86 -5.18
CA LEU A 128 -2.10 -10.37 -4.35
C LEU A 128 -2.34 -11.86 -4.64
N ALA A 129 -2.23 -12.69 -3.61
CA ALA A 129 -2.66 -14.09 -3.66
C ALA A 129 -4.16 -14.18 -3.99
N LYS A 130 -4.64 -15.34 -4.43
CA LYS A 130 -6.09 -15.51 -4.66
C LYS A 130 -6.78 -15.54 -3.30
N GLY A 131 -7.70 -14.62 -3.08
CA GLY A 131 -8.52 -14.61 -1.86
C GLY A 131 -9.59 -15.69 -1.90
N ASP A 132 -10.08 -16.09 -0.74
CA ASP A 132 -11.21 -17.02 -0.67
C ASP A 132 -12.49 -16.37 -1.20
N VAL A 133 -13.27 -17.12 -1.99
CA VAL A 133 -14.56 -16.67 -2.54
C VAL A 133 -15.67 -17.45 -1.86
N SER A 134 -16.19 -16.90 -0.75
CA SER A 134 -17.25 -17.50 0.07
C SER A 134 -18.16 -16.40 0.65
N PRO A 135 -19.37 -16.73 1.15
CA PRO A 135 -20.32 -15.74 1.66
C PRO A 135 -19.81 -14.90 2.84
N THR A 136 -18.77 -15.35 3.55
CA THR A 136 -18.23 -14.68 4.74
C THR A 136 -16.78 -14.22 4.56
N SER A 137 -16.22 -14.33 3.35
CA SER A 137 -14.82 -13.97 3.10
C SER A 137 -14.61 -12.46 3.24
N THR A 138 -13.49 -12.09 3.85
CA THR A 138 -12.98 -10.71 3.90
C THR A 138 -11.72 -10.53 3.04
N ASP A 139 -11.37 -11.54 2.25
CA ASP A 139 -10.18 -11.51 1.42
C ASP A 139 -10.39 -10.64 0.19
N ALA A 140 -9.36 -9.88 -0.19
CA ALA A 140 -9.33 -9.25 -1.49
C ALA A 140 -9.16 -10.31 -2.59
N ILE A 141 -9.91 -10.19 -3.68
CA ILE A 141 -9.74 -11.00 -4.88
C ILE A 141 -8.81 -10.33 -5.88
N ASN A 142 -8.11 -11.12 -6.69
CA ASN A 142 -7.29 -10.58 -7.78
C ASN A 142 -7.99 -10.72 -9.15
N GLY A 143 -7.43 -10.04 -10.15
CA GLY A 143 -8.01 -10.02 -11.50
C GLY A 143 -8.16 -11.40 -12.16
N PHE A 144 -7.33 -12.38 -11.81
CA PHE A 144 -7.44 -13.74 -12.33
C PHE A 144 -8.76 -14.42 -11.89
N GLN A 145 -9.20 -14.18 -10.65
CA GLN A 145 -10.44 -14.78 -10.14
C GLN A 145 -11.66 -14.18 -10.84
N LEU A 146 -11.68 -12.86 -11.05
CA LEU A 146 -12.74 -12.18 -11.78
C LEU A 146 -12.75 -12.61 -13.26
N PHE A 147 -11.59 -12.70 -13.90
CA PHE A 147 -11.45 -13.17 -15.27
C PHE A 147 -12.04 -14.59 -15.47
N LYS A 148 -11.70 -15.54 -14.59
CA LYS A 148 -12.28 -16.89 -14.62
C LYS A 148 -13.81 -16.90 -14.50
N THR A 149 -14.37 -15.98 -13.73
CA THR A 149 -15.82 -15.84 -13.59
C THR A 149 -16.43 -15.37 -14.91
N ASN A 150 -15.84 -14.36 -15.54
CA ASN A 150 -16.29 -13.86 -16.83
C ASN A 150 -16.16 -14.90 -17.96
N GLU A 151 -15.09 -15.68 -18.00
CA GLU A 151 -14.95 -16.80 -18.95
C GLU A 151 -16.07 -17.84 -18.80
N LYS A 152 -16.43 -18.21 -17.56
CA LYS A 152 -17.53 -19.14 -17.31
C LYS A 152 -18.87 -18.57 -17.77
N VAL A 153 -19.13 -17.29 -17.49
CA VAL A 153 -20.36 -16.61 -17.93
C VAL A 153 -20.44 -16.56 -19.47
N ALA A 154 -19.34 -16.23 -20.15
CA ALA A 154 -19.27 -16.26 -21.61
C ALA A 154 -19.57 -17.67 -22.16
N THR A 155 -18.97 -18.69 -21.55
CA THR A 155 -19.20 -20.10 -21.91
C THR A 155 -20.66 -20.51 -21.76
N TYR A 156 -21.33 -20.09 -20.68
CA TYR A 156 -22.74 -20.40 -20.44
C TYR A 156 -23.70 -19.64 -21.35
N LEU A 157 -23.36 -18.43 -21.76
CA LEU A 157 -24.14 -17.71 -22.77
C LEU A 157 -24.03 -18.38 -24.15
N GLY A 158 -22.86 -18.94 -24.47
CA GLY A 158 -22.63 -19.52 -25.79
C GLY A 158 -22.71 -18.46 -26.89
N GLY A 159 -23.15 -18.85 -28.10
CA GLY A 159 -23.34 -17.91 -29.22
C GLY A 159 -22.09 -17.10 -29.60
N GLY A 160 -20.88 -17.57 -29.28
CA GLY A 160 -19.66 -16.80 -29.52
C GLY A 160 -19.38 -15.68 -28.52
N ALA A 161 -20.12 -15.59 -27.41
CA ALA A 161 -19.80 -14.66 -26.33
C ALA A 161 -18.37 -14.89 -25.80
N LYS A 162 -17.67 -13.79 -25.47
CA LYS A 162 -16.27 -13.83 -25.02
C LYS A 162 -16.00 -12.70 -24.01
N TYR A 163 -15.05 -12.93 -23.11
CA TYR A 163 -14.45 -11.87 -22.31
C TYR A 163 -12.93 -11.87 -22.54
N GLU A 164 -12.38 -10.77 -23.06
CA GLU A 164 -10.96 -10.67 -23.38
C GLU A 164 -10.49 -9.23 -23.22
N ASN A 165 -9.26 -9.04 -22.71
CA ASN A 165 -8.64 -7.73 -22.51
C ASN A 165 -9.49 -6.71 -21.71
N GLY A 166 -10.38 -7.20 -20.84
CA GLY A 166 -11.26 -6.35 -20.04
C GLY A 166 -12.62 -6.05 -20.68
N GLU A 167 -12.86 -6.53 -21.91
CA GLU A 167 -14.03 -6.22 -22.71
C GLU A 167 -14.90 -7.46 -22.99
N TRP A 168 -16.20 -7.23 -23.12
CA TRP A 168 -17.19 -8.25 -23.44
C TRP A 168 -17.55 -8.24 -24.93
N THR A 169 -17.57 -9.41 -25.54
CA THR A 169 -18.24 -9.67 -26.82
C THR A 169 -19.58 -10.32 -26.53
N ALA A 170 -20.66 -9.72 -27.03
CA ALA A 170 -22.02 -10.24 -26.88
C ALA A 170 -22.19 -11.58 -27.63
N PRO A 171 -23.07 -12.48 -27.16
CA PRO A 171 -23.45 -13.66 -27.93
C PRO A 171 -24.22 -13.27 -29.19
N GLU A 172 -24.17 -14.12 -30.20
CA GLU A 172 -24.99 -14.08 -31.40
C GLU A 172 -25.81 -15.38 -31.48
N PHE A 173 -27.11 -15.26 -31.22
CA PHE A 173 -28.06 -16.34 -31.37
C PHE A 173 -28.74 -16.22 -32.72
N LYS A 174 -28.43 -17.16 -33.62
CA LYS A 174 -29.08 -17.26 -34.93
C LYS A 174 -30.35 -18.06 -34.79
N VAL A 175 -31.49 -17.42 -35.03
CA VAL A 175 -32.80 -18.05 -34.94
C VAL A 175 -33.50 -17.89 -36.28
N LYS A 176 -33.91 -19.02 -36.85
CA LYS A 176 -34.79 -19.06 -38.02
C LYS A 176 -36.23 -19.17 -37.51
N THR A 177 -37.12 -18.32 -38.01
CA THR A 177 -38.53 -18.31 -37.62
C THR A 177 -39.41 -18.84 -38.76
N VAL A 178 -40.69 -19.01 -38.47
CA VAL A 178 -41.75 -19.28 -39.45
C VAL A 178 -42.69 -18.08 -39.44
N LYS A 179 -43.11 -17.63 -40.62
CA LYS A 179 -44.04 -16.52 -40.79
C LYS A 179 -45.48 -16.98 -40.58
N ALA A 180 -46.39 -16.04 -40.38
CA ALA A 180 -47.81 -16.31 -40.16
C ALA A 180 -48.53 -17.01 -41.33
N ASP A 181 -47.94 -17.04 -42.53
CA ASP A 181 -48.44 -17.75 -43.72
C ASP A 181 -47.82 -19.14 -43.90
N GLY A 182 -47.12 -19.66 -42.87
CA GLY A 182 -46.48 -20.96 -42.88
C GLY A 182 -45.13 -21.01 -43.61
N THR A 183 -44.70 -19.93 -44.25
CA THR A 183 -43.41 -19.90 -44.96
C THR A 183 -42.22 -19.64 -44.04
N GLU A 184 -41.01 -20.03 -44.46
CA GLU A 184 -39.80 -19.77 -43.67
C GLU A 184 -39.52 -18.26 -43.51
N GLY A 185 -39.25 -17.86 -42.27
CA GLY A 185 -38.72 -16.56 -41.91
C GLY A 185 -37.22 -16.44 -42.20
N GLU A 186 -36.73 -15.20 -42.27
CA GLU A 186 -35.30 -14.93 -42.38
C GLU A 186 -34.57 -15.27 -41.08
N GLU A 187 -33.32 -15.75 -41.21
CA GLU A 187 -32.48 -15.96 -40.03
C GLU A 187 -32.16 -14.60 -39.39
N THR A 188 -32.58 -14.43 -38.15
CA THR A 188 -32.34 -13.22 -37.37
C THR A 188 -31.26 -13.49 -36.33
N VAL A 189 -30.32 -12.55 -36.18
CA VAL A 189 -29.26 -12.61 -35.17
C VAL A 189 -29.67 -11.79 -33.95
N TYR A 190 -29.82 -12.48 -32.82
CA TYR A 190 -30.16 -11.86 -31.55
C TYR A 190 -28.93 -11.76 -30.64
N LYS A 191 -28.73 -10.61 -30.01
CA LYS A 191 -27.55 -10.35 -29.16
C LYS A 191 -27.71 -10.70 -27.69
N ASN A 192 -28.89 -11.20 -27.31
CA ASN A 192 -29.18 -11.61 -25.95
C ASN A 192 -30.24 -12.73 -25.95
N VAL A 193 -30.28 -13.45 -24.83
CA VAL A 193 -31.12 -14.63 -24.64
C VAL A 193 -32.61 -14.29 -24.72
N ALA A 194 -33.05 -13.20 -24.09
CA ALA A 194 -34.47 -12.83 -24.05
C ALA A 194 -35.02 -12.53 -25.45
N ALA A 195 -34.30 -11.75 -26.25
CA ALA A 195 -34.72 -11.40 -27.60
C ALA A 195 -34.72 -12.63 -28.53
N ALA A 196 -33.75 -13.54 -28.37
CA ALA A 196 -33.75 -14.80 -29.10
C ALA A 196 -35.00 -15.65 -28.77
N PHE A 197 -35.36 -15.75 -27.48
CA PHE A 197 -36.57 -16.47 -27.05
C PHE A 197 -37.87 -15.77 -27.45
N GLU A 198 -37.90 -14.45 -27.50
CA GLU A 198 -39.03 -13.70 -28.06
C GLU A 198 -39.23 -14.04 -29.55
N GLY A 199 -38.14 -14.08 -30.32
CA GLY A 199 -38.15 -14.53 -31.71
C GLY A 199 -38.71 -15.95 -31.86
N VAL A 200 -38.24 -16.89 -31.03
CA VAL A 200 -38.77 -18.26 -30.99
C VAL A 200 -40.25 -18.30 -30.59
N GLY A 201 -40.65 -17.53 -29.58
CA GLY A 201 -42.04 -17.47 -29.11
C GLY A 201 -43.01 -16.93 -30.16
N ASN A 202 -42.58 -15.91 -30.91
CA ASN A 202 -43.32 -15.39 -32.06
C ASN A 202 -43.45 -16.47 -33.15
N SER A 203 -42.35 -17.16 -33.47
CA SER A 203 -42.39 -18.27 -34.44
C SER A 203 -43.34 -19.39 -34.04
N ILE A 204 -43.38 -19.78 -32.75
CA ILE A 204 -44.31 -20.80 -32.24
C ILE A 204 -45.76 -20.32 -32.37
N THR A 205 -46.00 -19.04 -32.08
CA THR A 205 -47.32 -18.42 -32.21
C THR A 205 -47.79 -18.45 -33.67
N ASP A 206 -46.90 -18.19 -34.62
CA ASP A 206 -47.22 -18.21 -36.04
C ASP A 206 -47.44 -19.63 -36.56
N ILE A 207 -46.63 -20.61 -36.15
CA ILE A 207 -46.88 -22.04 -36.44
C ILE A 207 -48.24 -22.48 -35.89
N HIS A 208 -48.61 -22.05 -34.68
CA HIS A 208 -49.91 -22.38 -34.09
C HIS A 208 -51.08 -21.83 -34.93
N LYS A 209 -50.97 -20.59 -35.42
CA LYS A 209 -51.98 -20.00 -36.31
C LYS A 209 -52.08 -20.78 -37.62
N GLU A 210 -50.94 -21.13 -38.21
CA GLU A 210 -50.91 -21.85 -39.48
C GLU A 210 -51.55 -23.24 -39.39
N ILE A 211 -51.17 -24.03 -38.38
CA ILE A 211 -51.79 -25.35 -38.14
C ILE A 211 -53.31 -25.22 -37.97
N LYS A 212 -53.77 -24.20 -37.23
CA LYS A 212 -55.20 -23.95 -37.04
C LYS A 212 -55.90 -23.64 -38.38
N ASN A 213 -55.26 -22.87 -39.26
CA ASN A 213 -55.79 -22.55 -40.58
C ASN A 213 -55.89 -23.81 -41.46
N GLU A 214 -54.80 -24.58 -41.56
CA GLU A 214 -54.76 -25.83 -42.36
C GLU A 214 -55.79 -26.86 -41.89
N ILE A 215 -55.93 -27.07 -40.58
CA ILE A 215 -56.98 -27.94 -40.03
C ILE A 215 -58.37 -27.44 -40.41
N THR A 216 -58.60 -26.14 -40.31
CA THR A 216 -59.89 -25.53 -40.68
C THR A 216 -60.19 -25.79 -42.16
N ASN A 217 -59.22 -25.55 -43.04
CA ASN A 217 -59.33 -25.78 -44.48
C ASN A 217 -59.62 -27.25 -44.81
N ALA A 218 -58.89 -28.19 -44.18
CA ALA A 218 -59.11 -29.61 -44.38
C ALA A 218 -60.53 -30.05 -43.96
N VAL A 219 -61.01 -29.57 -42.80
CA VAL A 219 -62.35 -29.88 -42.29
C VAL A 219 -63.44 -29.29 -43.20
N THR A 220 -63.24 -28.07 -43.73
CA THR A 220 -64.22 -27.47 -44.65
C THR A 220 -64.29 -28.22 -45.97
N ASN A 221 -63.16 -28.69 -46.52
CA ASN A 221 -63.14 -29.44 -47.77
C ASN A 221 -63.90 -30.78 -47.62
N VAL A 222 -63.66 -31.53 -46.53
CA VAL A 222 -64.37 -32.79 -46.28
C VAL A 222 -65.88 -32.60 -46.14
N LYS A 223 -66.33 -31.52 -45.49
CA LYS A 223 -67.77 -31.20 -45.36
C LYS A 223 -68.41 -30.75 -46.66
N GLY A 224 -67.65 -30.16 -47.59
CA GLY A 224 -68.15 -29.75 -48.90
C GLY A 224 -68.35 -30.92 -49.87
N ASP A 225 -67.59 -32.00 -49.69
CA ASP A 225 -67.63 -33.21 -50.51
C ASP A 225 -68.63 -34.29 -50.00
N SER A 226 -69.27 -34.06 -48.84
CA SER A 226 -70.25 -34.97 -48.20
C SER A 226 -71.69 -34.56 -48.45
#